data_AF-G0MD59-F1
#
_entry.id   AF-G0MD59-F1
#
_cell.length_a   1.000
_cell.length_b   1.000
_cell.length_c   1.000
_cell.angle_alpha   90.00
_cell.angle_beta   90.00
_cell.angle_gamma   90.00
#
_symmetry.space_group_name_H-M   'P 1'
#
loop_
_entity.id
_entity.type
_entity.pdbx_description
1 polymer ?
#
loop_
_entity_poly.entity_id
_entity_poly.type
_entity_poly.pdbx_seq_one_letter_code
_entity_poly.pdbx_strand_id
1 'polypeptide(L)'
;MIIPREDDHLAVYLKCLGIEQSDNWSIDARFEISTLKVNDNSVAVVCNAVTFIKEKDEWGAKDFIEWEKLKSLVVGDELTIVIEMKIKKMIGVYKPNLRNFDESMKTYSDVVLEVQNVKFYVAKLTSL
;
A
#
# COMPACT_ATOMS: atom_id res chain seq x y z
N MET A 1 -7.26 -5.83 5.20
CA MET A 1 -8.16 -6.35 4.16
C MET A 1 -9.41 -6.85 4.85
N ILE A 2 -10.58 -6.53 4.31
CA ILE A 2 -11.89 -6.94 4.83
C ILE A 2 -12.62 -7.66 3.70
N ILE A 3 -13.23 -8.80 4.02
CA ILE A 3 -13.92 -9.66 3.05
C ILE A 3 -15.31 -10.00 3.63
N PRO A 4 -16.28 -9.09 3.55
CA PRO A 4 -17.64 -9.35 3.98
C PRO A 4 -18.46 -10.01 2.85
N ARG A 5 -19.59 -10.61 3.24
CA ARG A 5 -20.69 -10.90 2.32
C ARG A 5 -21.68 -9.74 2.40
N GLU A 6 -21.95 -9.10 1.28
CA GLU A 6 -22.84 -7.94 1.16
C GLU A 6 -23.77 -8.15 -0.03
N ASP A 7 -25.09 -8.01 0.14
CA ASP A 7 -26.09 -8.11 -0.93
C ASP A 7 -25.90 -9.32 -1.89
N ASP A 8 -25.65 -10.52 -1.33
CA ASP A 8 -25.35 -11.76 -2.07
C ASP A 8 -24.10 -11.70 -2.97
N HIS A 9 -23.16 -10.83 -2.64
CA HIS A 9 -21.83 -10.78 -3.22
C HIS A 9 -20.78 -10.96 -2.12
N LEU A 10 -19.65 -11.55 -2.50
CA LEU A 10 -18.41 -11.38 -1.76
C LEU A 10 -17.86 -10.00 -2.10
N ALA A 11 -17.69 -9.15 -1.08
CA ALA A 11 -17.03 -7.87 -1.22
C ALA A 11 -15.55 -8.01 -0.80
N VAL A 12 -14.69 -7.16 -1.37
CA VAL A 12 -13.27 -7.10 -1.00
C VAL A 12 -12.87 -5.65 -0.83
N TYR A 13 -12.42 -5.31 0.37
CA TYR A 13 -11.93 -3.98 0.71
C TYR A 13 -10.49 -4.00 1.21
N LEU A 14 -9.68 -3.11 0.64
CA LEU A 14 -8.37 -2.75 1.13
C LEU A 14 -8.52 -1.59 2.10
N LYS A 15 -8.06 -1.81 3.33
CA LYS A 15 -8.02 -0.80 4.37
C LYS A 15 -6.58 -0.46 4.70
N CYS A 16 -6.24 0.83 4.67
CA CYS A 16 -4.97 1.34 5.12
C CYS A 16 -5.00 1.49 6.64
N LEU A 17 -4.37 0.55 7.35
CA LEU A 17 -4.34 0.56 8.81
C LEU A 17 -3.26 1.51 9.32
N GLY A 18 -3.67 2.48 10.15
CA GLY A 18 -2.84 3.10 11.18
C GLY A 18 -1.49 3.64 10.71
N ILE A 19 -1.51 4.81 10.05
CA ILE A 19 -0.31 5.64 9.97
C ILE A 19 -0.32 6.55 11.19
N GLU A 20 0.22 6.07 12.30
CA GLU A 20 0.24 6.78 13.59
C GLU A 20 1.11 8.03 13.60
N GLN A 21 1.91 8.23 12.55
CA GLN A 21 2.95 9.27 12.52
C GLN A 21 2.44 10.65 12.09
N SER A 22 1.23 10.76 11.55
CA SER A 22 0.65 12.04 11.14
C SER A 22 -0.86 11.94 11.01
N ASP A 23 -1.60 12.99 11.36
CA ASP A 23 -3.03 13.10 11.01
C ASP A 23 -3.27 13.51 9.55
N ASN A 24 -2.23 14.00 8.85
CA ASN A 24 -2.31 14.56 7.50
C ASN A 24 -1.63 13.66 6.45
N TRP A 25 -1.74 12.35 6.62
CA TRP A 25 -1.19 11.41 5.64
C TRP A 25 -2.12 11.21 4.45
N SER A 26 -1.52 10.90 3.30
CA SER A 26 -2.26 10.39 2.14
C SER A 26 -1.44 9.41 1.34
N ILE A 27 -2.12 8.44 0.72
CA ILE A 27 -1.53 7.50 -0.23
C ILE A 27 -2.37 7.51 -1.51
N ASP A 28 -1.80 8.00 -2.59
CA ASP A 28 -2.39 7.86 -3.92
C ASP A 28 -1.90 6.54 -4.52
N ALA A 29 -2.82 5.69 -4.94
CA ALA A 29 -2.51 4.39 -5.52
C ALA A 29 -3.45 4.03 -6.67
N ARG A 30 -3.08 2.94 -7.34
CA ARG A 30 -4.01 2.11 -8.10
C ARG A 30 -3.88 0.69 -7.58
N PHE A 31 -4.94 -0.09 -7.66
CA PHE A 31 -4.85 -1.51 -7.40
C PHE A 31 -5.79 -2.31 -8.29
N GLU A 32 -5.48 -3.58 -8.47
CA GLU A 32 -6.34 -4.58 -9.08
C GLU A 32 -6.62 -5.66 -8.06
N ILE A 33 -7.89 -6.05 -7.95
CA ILE A 33 -8.34 -7.20 -7.16
C ILE A 33 -8.73 -8.27 -8.16
N SER A 34 -8.16 -9.47 -8.04
CA SER A 34 -8.49 -10.58 -8.93
C SER A 34 -8.54 -11.92 -8.19
N THR A 35 -9.19 -12.91 -8.78
CA THR A 35 -9.09 -14.30 -8.32
C THR A 35 -7.98 -15.02 -9.05
N LEU A 36 -7.40 -16.03 -8.42
CA LEU A 36 -6.54 -16.97 -9.15
C LEU A 36 -7.37 -17.62 -10.28
N LYS A 37 -6.75 -17.80 -11.44
CA LYS A 37 -7.40 -18.38 -12.60
C LYS A 37 -7.64 -19.87 -12.35
N VAL A 38 -8.90 -20.28 -12.29
CA VAL A 38 -9.32 -21.68 -12.10
C VAL A 38 -10.13 -22.10 -13.33
N ASN A 39 -9.67 -23.11 -14.07
CA ASN A 39 -10.35 -23.64 -15.26
C ASN A 39 -10.76 -22.55 -16.28
N ASP A 40 -9.85 -21.62 -16.56
CA ASP A 40 -10.08 -20.43 -17.39
C ASP A 40 -11.06 -19.37 -16.88
N ASN A 41 -11.68 -19.58 -15.71
CA ASN A 41 -12.43 -18.55 -15.01
C ASN A 41 -11.52 -17.73 -14.09
N SER A 42 -11.65 -16.41 -14.18
CA SER A 42 -11.09 -15.45 -13.23
C SER A 42 -11.97 -14.21 -13.19
N VAL A 43 -12.13 -13.62 -12.01
CA VAL A 43 -12.77 -12.32 -11.85
C VAL A 43 -11.68 -11.30 -11.55
N ALA A 44 -11.75 -10.13 -12.17
CA ALA A 44 -10.81 -9.03 -11.93
C ALA A 44 -11.55 -7.69 -11.92
N VAL A 45 -11.19 -6.83 -10.98
CA VAL A 45 -11.68 -5.45 -10.87
C VAL A 45 -10.49 -4.53 -10.69
N VAL A 46 -10.41 -3.49 -11.51
CA VAL A 46 -9.31 -2.51 -11.50
C VAL A 46 -9.80 -1.18 -10.91
N CYS A 47 -9.09 -0.69 -9.89
CA CYS A 47 -9.27 0.62 -9.30
C CYS A 47 -8.10 1.53 -9.70
N ASN A 48 -8.29 2.37 -10.72
CA ASN A 48 -7.20 3.14 -11.37
C ASN A 48 -6.70 4.37 -10.59
N ALA A 49 -7.51 4.89 -9.69
CA ALA A 49 -7.19 6.05 -8.88
C ALA A 49 -7.93 5.96 -7.54
N VAL A 50 -7.18 5.67 -6.49
CA VAL A 50 -7.66 5.70 -5.11
C VAL A 50 -6.73 6.57 -4.30
N THR A 51 -7.31 7.29 -3.35
CA THR A 51 -6.55 8.09 -2.39
C THR A 51 -6.99 7.65 -1.01
N PHE A 52 -6.08 7.00 -0.30
CA PHE A 52 -6.26 6.65 1.11
C PHE A 52 -5.93 7.87 1.95
N ILE A 53 -6.86 8.24 2.82
CA ILE A 53 -6.74 9.32 3.81
C ILE A 53 -7.43 8.86 5.10
N LYS A 54 -7.25 9.59 6.21
CA LYS A 54 -7.83 9.22 7.51
C LYS A 54 -9.36 9.05 7.47
N GLU A 55 -10.06 9.93 6.76
CA GLU A 55 -11.53 9.90 6.63
C GLU A 55 -12.03 8.85 5.63
N LYS A 56 -11.14 8.37 4.75
CA LYS A 56 -11.43 7.39 3.70
C LYS A 56 -10.23 6.49 3.51
N ASP A 57 -10.02 5.64 4.51
CA ASP A 57 -8.90 4.71 4.58
C ASP A 57 -9.22 3.36 3.92
N GLU A 58 -10.39 3.24 3.31
CA GLU A 58 -10.90 2.00 2.73
C GLU A 58 -11.37 2.17 1.29
N TRP A 59 -10.95 1.26 0.42
CA TRP A 59 -11.32 1.19 -0.98
C TRP A 59 -11.44 -0.26 -1.43
N GLY A 60 -12.34 -0.55 -2.36
CA GLY A 60 -12.56 -1.93 -2.79
C GLY A 60 -13.69 -2.08 -3.79
N ALA A 61 -14.20 -3.30 -3.88
CA ALA A 61 -15.32 -3.67 -4.73
C ALA A 61 -16.38 -4.39 -3.88
N LYS A 62 -17.54 -3.74 -3.71
CA LYS A 62 -18.69 -4.29 -2.98
C LYS A 62 -19.31 -5.50 -3.70
N ASP A 63 -19.39 -5.43 -5.02
CA ASP A 63 -20.02 -6.46 -5.86
C ASP A 63 -18.93 -7.29 -6.56
N PHE A 64 -17.86 -7.68 -5.85
CA PHE A 64 -16.68 -8.30 -6.48
C PHE A 64 -17.01 -9.65 -7.10
N ILE A 65 -17.65 -10.58 -6.35
CA ILE A 65 -18.06 -11.88 -6.86
C ILE A 65 -19.47 -12.19 -6.37
N GLU A 66 -20.42 -12.47 -7.28
CA GLU A 66 -21.73 -13.02 -6.90
C GLU A 66 -21.54 -14.32 -6.10
N TRP A 67 -22.27 -14.47 -5.00
CA TRP A 67 -22.10 -15.60 -4.08
C TRP A 67 -22.32 -16.96 -4.76
N GLU A 68 -23.22 -17.02 -5.74
CA GLU A 68 -23.45 -18.24 -6.53
C GLU A 68 -22.28 -18.56 -7.48
N LYS A 69 -21.61 -17.54 -8.04
CA LYS A 69 -20.42 -17.73 -8.89
C LYS A 69 -19.19 -18.14 -8.09
N LEU A 70 -19.13 -17.76 -6.82
CA LEU A 70 -18.04 -18.11 -5.91
C LEU A 70 -17.78 -19.63 -5.87
N LYS A 71 -18.84 -20.46 -5.89
CA LYS A 71 -18.74 -21.93 -5.90
C LYS A 71 -17.90 -22.50 -7.05
N SER A 72 -17.84 -21.80 -8.19
CA SER A 72 -17.05 -22.20 -9.36
C SER A 72 -15.57 -21.81 -9.29
N LEU A 73 -15.22 -20.92 -8.34
CA LEU A 73 -13.88 -20.36 -8.16
C LEU A 73 -13.17 -20.94 -6.93
N VAL A 74 -13.89 -21.66 -6.08
CA VAL A 74 -13.36 -22.32 -4.89
C VAL A 74 -12.70 -23.65 -5.28
N VAL A 75 -11.49 -23.87 -4.80
CA VAL A 75 -10.72 -25.11 -5.01
C VAL A 75 -10.41 -25.70 -3.64
N GLY A 76 -10.96 -26.88 -3.34
CA GLY A 76 -10.70 -27.55 -2.05
C GLY A 76 -11.11 -26.71 -0.84
N ASP A 77 -12.26 -26.04 -0.92
CA ASP A 77 -12.78 -25.10 0.09
C ASP A 77 -11.98 -23.79 0.27
N GLU A 78 -11.00 -23.53 -0.59
CA GLU A 78 -10.22 -22.30 -0.57
C GLU A 78 -10.56 -21.39 -1.76
N LEU A 79 -10.67 -20.08 -1.50
CA LEU A 79 -10.71 -19.04 -2.51
C LEU A 79 -9.44 -18.21 -2.42
N THR A 80 -8.71 -18.09 -3.53
CA THR A 80 -7.51 -17.24 -3.60
C THR A 80 -7.85 -15.91 -4.26
N ILE A 81 -7.65 -14.82 -3.51
CA ILE A 81 -7.78 -13.44 -3.98
C ILE A 81 -6.38 -12.83 -4.05
N VAL A 82 -6.04 -12.27 -5.19
CA VAL A 82 -4.77 -11.59 -5.47
C VAL A 82 -5.04 -10.10 -5.55
N ILE A 83 -4.18 -9.31 -4.90
CA ILE A 83 -4.26 -7.86 -4.95
C ILE A 83 -2.92 -7.32 -5.44
N GLU A 84 -2.92 -6.70 -6.62
CA GLU A 84 -1.77 -6.00 -7.15
C GLU A 84 -1.93 -4.50 -6.91
N MET A 85 -1.09 -3.90 -6.08
CA MET A 85 -1.15 -2.47 -5.75
C MET A 85 0.09 -1.72 -6.24
N LYS A 86 -0.12 -0.56 -6.87
CA LYS A 86 0.93 0.39 -7.22
C LYS A 86 0.68 1.72 -6.53
N ILE A 87 1.52 2.03 -5.55
CA ILE A 87 1.56 3.35 -4.90
C ILE A 87 2.20 4.35 -5.86
N LYS A 88 1.53 5.48 -6.08
CA LYS A 88 1.98 6.58 -6.94
C LYS A 88 2.62 7.69 -6.12
N LYS A 89 2.02 8.02 -4.99
CA LYS A 89 2.46 9.10 -4.09
C LYS A 89 2.10 8.76 -2.67
N MET A 90 2.94 9.18 -1.74
CA MET A 90 2.72 9.02 -0.31
C MET A 90 3.18 10.28 0.41
N ILE A 91 2.33 10.83 1.27
CA ILE A 91 2.57 12.06 2.05
C ILE A 91 2.31 11.73 3.52
N GLY A 92 3.11 12.27 4.45
CA GLY A 92 2.85 12.13 5.89
C GLY A 92 3.14 10.74 6.47
N VAL A 93 3.45 9.76 5.61
CA VAL A 93 3.85 8.41 6.00
C VAL A 93 5.38 8.31 5.98
N TYR A 94 6.01 8.91 6.97
CA TYR A 94 7.46 8.78 7.12
C TYR A 94 7.77 7.52 7.93
N LYS A 95 8.99 7.02 7.85
CA LYS A 95 9.56 6.24 8.97
C LYS A 95 10.29 7.25 9.85
N PRO A 96 10.49 6.97 11.15
CA PRO A 96 11.49 7.69 11.92
C PRO A 96 12.77 7.72 11.08
N ASN A 97 13.33 8.91 10.87
CA ASN A 97 14.57 9.06 10.11
C ASN A 97 15.67 8.24 10.82
N LEU A 98 15.91 7.02 10.35
CA LEU A 98 17.00 6.17 10.85
C LEU A 98 18.37 6.76 10.51
N ARG A 99 18.40 7.74 9.61
CA ARG A 99 19.59 8.50 9.25
C ARG A 99 19.45 9.91 9.78
N ASN A 100 20.34 10.25 10.70
CA ASN A 100 20.58 11.64 11.04
C ASN A 100 21.60 12.20 10.03
N PHE A 101 21.44 13.46 9.65
CA PHE A 101 22.37 14.19 8.76
C PHE A 101 22.75 15.55 9.33
N ASP A 102 22.36 15.82 10.58
CA ASP A 102 22.69 17.06 11.28
C ASP A 102 24.16 17.08 11.73
N GLU A 103 24.53 18.13 12.47
CA GLU A 103 25.90 18.30 12.97
C GLU A 103 26.38 17.18 13.90
N SER A 104 25.49 16.39 14.50
CA SER A 104 25.88 15.24 15.34
C SER A 104 26.61 14.16 14.53
N MET A 105 26.39 14.11 13.21
CA MET A 105 27.05 13.17 12.31
C MET A 105 28.37 13.67 11.73
N LYS A 106 28.78 14.92 12.04
CA LYS A 106 29.98 15.55 11.50
C LYS A 106 31.25 14.72 11.71
N THR A 107 31.40 14.07 12.86
CA THR A 107 32.58 13.24 13.18
C THR A 107 32.64 11.93 12.38
N TYR A 108 31.49 11.45 11.89
CA TYR A 108 31.36 10.18 11.18
C TYR A 108 31.16 10.36 9.67
N SER A 109 31.21 11.60 9.19
CA SER A 109 30.93 11.95 7.79
C SER A 109 32.23 12.26 7.06
N ASP A 110 32.34 11.76 5.83
CA ASP A 110 33.45 12.04 4.92
C ASP A 110 33.06 13.09 3.86
N VAL A 111 31.77 13.43 3.76
CA VAL A 111 31.20 14.37 2.81
C VAL A 111 30.17 15.29 3.49
N VAL A 112 30.14 16.56 3.07
CA VAL A 112 29.09 17.52 3.43
C VAL A 112 28.39 17.98 2.16
N LEU A 113 27.07 17.79 2.09
CA LEU A 113 26.23 18.30 1.01
C LEU A 113 25.57 19.58 1.48
N GLU A 114 25.67 20.66 0.70
CA GLU A 114 25.00 21.93 1.00
C GLU A 114 23.92 22.21 -0.04
N VAL A 115 22.66 22.26 0.38
CA VAL A 115 21.50 22.51 -0.48
C VAL A 115 20.74 23.69 0.11
N GLN A 116 20.61 24.78 -0.64
CA GLN A 116 19.94 26.01 -0.18
C GLN A 116 20.45 26.49 1.20
N ASN A 117 21.78 26.49 1.40
CA ASN A 117 22.47 26.83 2.65
C ASN A 117 22.18 25.90 3.84
N VAL A 118 21.53 24.75 3.62
CA VAL A 118 21.39 23.69 4.62
C VAL A 118 22.47 22.63 4.40
N LYS A 119 23.25 22.35 5.45
CA LYS A 119 24.33 21.36 5.42
C LYS A 119 23.85 20.00 5.89
N PHE A 120 24.22 18.96 5.14
CA PHE A 120 23.94 17.56 5.43
C PHE A 120 25.27 16.80 5.52
N TYR A 121 25.53 16.18 6.66
CA TYR A 121 26.76 15.42 6.93
C TYR A 121 26.52 13.95 6.58
N VAL A 122 27.24 13.43 5.57
CA VAL A 122 27.01 12.10 4.97
C VAL A 122 28.32 11.30 4.90
N ALA A 123 28.23 9.98 5.09
CA ALA A 123 29.31 9.03 4.80
C ALA A 123 29.11 8.40 3.41
N LYS A 124 30.03 8.64 2.47
CA LYS A 124 30.05 8.10 1.11
C LYS A 124 30.67 6.71 1.08
N LEU A 125 31.62 6.44 1.98
CA LEU A 125 32.27 5.14 2.10
C LEU A 125 31.52 4.24 3.09
N THR A 126 30.66 3.35 2.59
CA THR A 126 30.37 2.10 3.29
C THR A 126 31.39 1.06 2.83
N SER A 127 32.52 0.95 3.51
CA SER A 127 33.35 -0.25 3.39
C SER A 127 32.57 -1.45 3.93
N LEU A 128 32.32 -2.43 3.06
CA LEU A 128 31.87 -3.79 3.39
C LEU A 128 32.89 -4.51 4.27
#